data_AF-A0A958STV0-F1
#
_entry.id   AF-A0A958STV0-F1
#
_cell.length_a   1.000
_cell.length_b   1.000
_cell.length_c   1.000
_cell.angle_alpha   90.00
_cell.angle_beta   90.00
_cell.angle_gamma   90.00
#
_symmetry.space_group_name_H-M   'P 1'
#
loop_
_entity.id
_entity.type
_entity.pdbx_description
1 polymer ?
#
loop_
_entity_poly.entity_id
_entity_poly.type
_entity_poly.pdbx_seq_one_letter_code
_entity_poly.pdbx_strand_id
1 'polypeptide(L)'
;MKHFYLLFFLSFTAVAQYDFEPSSEFPFGRANPNAPEQVKDFQPMIGECHCKSETRKQDGSWNEPVDMTWTFKYIMNGWAVQDETLKVDGAHSGSIRQYIADSVKWYVHYYASKSPSTSLPTWEGTKKDNGKIVLYRDQKAPNGMDGFYRLTFYDMNESGYKWVGEWVSKDENVVYPTWKIDCEKNLSFDPKIEKAKILANNEAFSNAYIKGDFETIANSYTDNGKIFPNNTDIIRGREAIKARWSARNGYKVLHHEINPEEITFAGNYAYDYGYFKGKSQNESNGSVSEWKGKYVVIWKKIGADWKIYLDIWNQINE
;
A
#
# COMPACT_ATOMS: atom_id res chain seq x y z
N MET A 1 19.34 -55.30 -32.06
CA MET A 1 18.69 -54.37 -31.10
C MET A 1 18.96 -52.93 -31.53
N LYS A 2 18.01 -52.26 -32.21
CA LYS A 2 18.13 -50.84 -32.58
C LYS A 2 17.81 -49.99 -31.34
N HIS A 3 18.78 -49.21 -30.87
CA HIS A 3 18.58 -48.29 -29.75
C HIS A 3 17.85 -47.04 -30.27
N PHE A 4 16.64 -46.83 -29.77
CA PHE A 4 15.82 -45.65 -30.03
C PHE A 4 16.17 -44.59 -28.98
N TYR A 5 16.90 -43.55 -29.37
CA TYR A 5 17.17 -42.41 -28.48
C TYR A 5 15.95 -41.50 -28.49
N LEU A 6 15.20 -41.50 -27.38
CA LEU A 6 14.09 -40.61 -27.13
C LEU A 6 14.66 -39.24 -26.68
N LEU A 7 14.66 -38.26 -27.58
CA LEU A 7 14.96 -36.86 -27.22
C LEU A 7 13.79 -36.30 -26.39
N PHE A 8 14.03 -36.08 -25.10
CA PHE A 8 13.14 -35.30 -24.23
C PHE A 8 13.29 -33.82 -24.58
N PHE A 9 12.29 -33.25 -25.26
CA PHE A 9 12.13 -31.80 -25.34
C PHE A 9 11.63 -31.29 -23.98
N LEU A 10 12.51 -30.67 -23.20
CA LEU A 10 12.10 -29.84 -22.06
C LEU A 10 11.46 -28.56 -22.60
N SER A 11 10.14 -28.55 -22.61
CA SER A 11 9.36 -27.34 -22.86
C SER A 11 9.53 -26.40 -21.67
N PHE A 12 10.47 -25.46 -21.75
CA PHE A 12 10.50 -24.32 -20.83
C PHE A 12 9.30 -23.42 -21.15
N THR A 13 8.23 -23.55 -20.37
CA THR A 13 7.20 -22.51 -20.30
C THR A 13 7.82 -21.29 -19.62
N ALA A 14 8.29 -20.33 -20.41
CA ALA A 14 8.66 -19.02 -19.88
C ALA A 14 7.36 -18.33 -19.41
N VAL A 15 7.10 -18.39 -18.12
CA VAL A 15 6.07 -17.56 -17.49
C VAL A 15 6.64 -16.15 -17.41
N ALA A 16 5.96 -15.16 -17.99
CA ALA A 16 6.40 -13.77 -17.87
C ALA A 16 6.37 -13.37 -16.39
N GLN A 17 7.53 -13.00 -15.83
CA GLN A 17 7.67 -12.59 -14.44
C GLN A 17 7.46 -11.07 -14.33
N TYR A 18 6.33 -10.66 -13.75
CA TYR A 18 5.98 -9.26 -13.49
C TYR A 18 6.39 -8.85 -12.06
N ASP A 19 7.62 -9.18 -11.66
CA ASP A 19 8.13 -9.08 -10.27
C ASP A 19 8.15 -7.66 -9.69
N PHE A 20 8.00 -6.65 -10.54
CA PHE A 20 8.13 -5.24 -10.20
C PHE A 20 6.81 -4.48 -10.34
N GLU A 21 5.75 -5.14 -10.81
CA GLU A 21 4.39 -4.61 -10.72
C GLU A 21 3.92 -4.54 -9.25
N PRO A 22 2.92 -3.69 -8.94
CA PRO A 22 2.27 -3.70 -7.64
C PRO A 22 1.79 -5.09 -7.22
N SER A 23 2.10 -5.46 -5.98
CA SER A 23 1.72 -6.73 -5.36
C SER A 23 1.31 -6.51 -3.90
N SER A 24 0.88 -7.57 -3.22
CA SER A 24 0.59 -7.51 -1.78
C SER A 24 1.81 -7.10 -0.94
N GLU A 25 3.01 -7.53 -1.34
CA GLU A 25 4.26 -7.17 -0.67
C GLU A 25 4.74 -5.77 -1.05
N PHE A 26 4.55 -5.37 -2.32
CA PHE A 26 4.96 -4.07 -2.85
C PHE A 26 3.76 -3.34 -3.44
N PRO A 27 2.91 -2.70 -2.62
CA PRO A 27 1.62 -2.13 -3.06
C PRO A 27 1.74 -1.03 -4.12
N PHE A 28 2.93 -0.45 -4.29
CA PHE A 28 3.22 0.58 -5.30
C PHE A 28 4.25 0.12 -6.34
N GLY A 29 4.51 -1.19 -6.43
CA GLY A 29 5.51 -1.78 -7.30
C GLY A 29 6.94 -1.42 -6.89
N ARG A 30 7.90 -1.76 -7.75
CA ARG A 30 9.33 -1.48 -7.55
C ARG A 30 9.98 -1.01 -8.84
N ALA A 31 11.07 -0.25 -8.75
CA ALA A 31 11.89 0.05 -9.91
C ALA A 31 12.51 -1.26 -10.44
N ASN A 32 12.45 -1.47 -11.75
CA ASN A 32 13.09 -2.62 -12.37
C ASN A 32 14.62 -2.41 -12.40
N PRO A 33 15.44 -3.35 -11.93
CA PRO A 33 16.90 -3.25 -11.99
C PRO A 33 17.46 -3.12 -13.41
N ASN A 34 16.70 -3.56 -14.42
CA ASN A 34 17.09 -3.48 -15.83
C ASN A 34 16.56 -2.23 -16.54
N ALA A 35 15.69 -1.43 -15.88
CA ALA A 35 15.23 -0.16 -16.42
C ALA A 35 16.32 0.92 -16.25
N PRO A 36 16.25 2.03 -17.01
CA PRO A 36 17.14 3.17 -16.78
C PRO A 36 17.10 3.63 -15.31
N GLU A 37 18.28 3.92 -14.74
CA GLU A 37 18.43 4.35 -13.34
C GLU A 37 17.49 5.53 -12.99
N GLN A 38 17.25 6.40 -13.97
CA GLN A 38 16.38 7.57 -13.86
C GLN A 38 14.96 7.22 -13.46
N VAL A 39 14.46 6.00 -13.68
CA VAL A 39 13.14 5.56 -13.17
C VAL A 39 13.04 5.74 -11.64
N LYS A 40 14.17 5.76 -10.92
CA LYS A 40 14.25 6.07 -9.49
C LYS A 40 14.17 7.56 -9.14
N ASP A 41 14.17 8.48 -10.11
CA ASP A 41 14.04 9.93 -9.88
C ASP A 41 12.78 10.26 -9.07
N PHE A 42 11.68 9.53 -9.35
CA PHE A 42 10.41 9.67 -8.65
C PHE A 42 10.28 8.77 -7.41
N GLN A 43 11.28 7.96 -7.08
CA GLN A 43 11.24 7.02 -5.95
C GLN A 43 10.83 7.67 -4.60
N PRO A 44 11.27 8.89 -4.24
CA PRO A 44 10.83 9.54 -3.01
C PRO A 44 9.31 9.77 -2.94
N MET A 45 8.63 9.85 -4.08
CA MET A 45 7.18 10.11 -4.17
C MET A 45 6.35 8.83 -4.21
N ILE A 46 6.94 7.67 -4.55
CA ILE A 46 6.25 6.39 -4.62
C ILE A 46 5.57 6.09 -3.28
N GLY A 47 4.27 5.78 -3.34
CA GLY A 47 3.40 5.67 -2.17
C GLY A 47 2.18 6.58 -2.25
N GLU A 48 1.46 6.66 -1.14
CA GLU A 48 0.32 7.54 -0.94
C GLU A 48 0.71 8.73 -0.05
N CYS A 49 0.37 9.94 -0.49
CA CYS A 49 0.61 11.18 0.25
C CYS A 49 -0.69 11.96 0.46
N HIS A 50 -0.80 12.62 1.62
CA HIS A 50 -1.83 13.62 1.87
C HIS A 50 -1.29 14.97 1.46
N CYS A 51 -2.00 15.65 0.56
CA CYS A 51 -1.53 16.89 -0.02
C CYS A 51 -2.56 18.00 0.08
N LYS A 52 -2.06 19.23 0.13
CA LYS A 52 -2.82 20.46 0.00
C LYS A 52 -2.56 21.06 -1.38
N SER A 53 -3.61 21.24 -2.18
CA SER A 53 -3.54 21.80 -3.53
C SER A 53 -4.11 23.22 -3.56
N GLU A 54 -3.30 24.21 -3.91
CA GLU A 54 -3.68 25.62 -4.00
C GLU A 54 -3.59 26.13 -5.43
N THR A 55 -4.65 26.74 -5.95
CA THR A 55 -4.65 27.38 -7.28
C THR A 55 -4.74 28.89 -7.16
N ARG A 56 -4.13 29.60 -8.10
CA ARG A 56 -4.13 31.05 -8.12
C ARG A 56 -5.36 31.61 -8.83
N LYS A 57 -5.97 32.64 -8.26
CA LYS A 57 -7.07 33.40 -8.84
C LYS A 57 -6.58 34.40 -9.89
N GLN A 58 -7.51 34.91 -10.69
CA GLN A 58 -7.22 35.92 -11.71
C GLN A 58 -6.70 37.25 -11.12
N ASP A 59 -7.10 37.58 -9.89
CA ASP A 59 -6.62 38.76 -9.15
C ASP A 59 -5.21 38.59 -8.56
N GLY A 60 -4.60 37.41 -8.73
CA GLY A 60 -3.27 37.09 -8.24
C GLY A 60 -3.23 36.55 -6.80
N SER A 61 -4.34 36.52 -6.06
CA SER A 61 -4.45 35.84 -4.76
C SER A 61 -4.58 34.32 -4.92
N TRP A 62 -4.39 33.56 -3.84
CA TRP A 62 -4.54 32.10 -3.84
C TRP A 62 -5.93 31.70 -3.33
N ASN A 63 -6.47 30.61 -3.88
CA ASN A 63 -7.64 29.94 -3.31
C ASN A 63 -7.26 29.21 -2.02
N GLU A 64 -8.25 28.95 -1.17
CA GLU A 64 -8.07 28.06 -0.02
C GLU A 64 -7.54 26.69 -0.47
N PRO A 65 -6.60 26.09 0.28
CA PRO A 65 -6.03 24.80 -0.09
C PRO A 65 -7.10 23.69 -0.10
N VAL A 66 -7.10 22.89 -1.16
CA VAL A 66 -7.98 21.73 -1.30
C VAL A 66 -7.23 20.47 -0.87
N ASP A 67 -7.81 19.71 0.05
CA ASP A 67 -7.30 18.41 0.47
C ASP A 67 -7.36 17.39 -0.66
N MET A 68 -6.29 16.59 -0.79
CA MET A 68 -6.22 15.53 -1.77
C MET A 68 -5.28 14.41 -1.38
N THR A 69 -5.57 13.22 -1.85
CA THR A 69 -4.63 12.10 -1.84
C THR A 69 -3.88 12.09 -3.16
N TRP A 70 -2.55 11.96 -3.14
CA TRP A 70 -1.72 11.77 -4.34
C TRP A 70 -0.95 10.46 -4.21
N THR A 71 -1.22 9.54 -5.14
CA THR A 71 -0.61 8.22 -5.15
C THR A 71 0.34 8.10 -6.34
N PHE A 72 1.58 7.68 -6.09
CA PHE A 72 2.56 7.32 -7.11
C PHE A 72 2.87 5.82 -7.03
N LYS A 73 2.98 5.17 -8.18
CA LYS A 73 3.39 3.76 -8.28
C LYS A 73 4.23 3.50 -9.51
N TYR A 74 5.04 2.45 -9.44
CA TYR A 74 5.66 1.86 -10.61
C TYR A 74 4.62 1.09 -11.43
N ILE A 75 4.77 1.16 -12.75
CA ILE A 75 3.96 0.43 -13.73
C ILE A 75 4.87 -0.11 -14.83
N MET A 76 4.31 -0.91 -15.75
CA MET A 76 5.05 -1.52 -16.86
C MET A 76 6.23 -2.34 -16.36
N ASN A 77 6.00 -3.15 -15.34
CA ASN A 77 6.98 -3.97 -14.63
C ASN A 77 8.20 -3.17 -14.16
N GLY A 78 7.97 -1.98 -13.60
CA GLY A 78 9.03 -1.14 -13.04
C GLY A 78 9.81 -0.28 -14.03
N TRP A 79 9.29 -0.09 -15.25
CA TRP A 79 9.92 0.72 -16.31
C TRP A 79 9.33 2.13 -16.43
N ALA A 80 8.19 2.39 -15.80
CA ALA A 80 7.50 3.67 -15.85
C ALA A 80 6.85 3.97 -14.50
N VAL A 81 6.41 5.22 -14.33
CA VAL A 81 5.75 5.70 -13.12
C VAL A 81 4.36 6.23 -13.49
N GLN A 82 3.35 5.86 -12.72
CA GLN A 82 2.03 6.45 -12.79
C GLN A 82 1.73 7.21 -11.51
N ASP A 83 1.04 8.34 -11.63
CA ASP A 83 0.46 9.02 -10.49
C ASP A 83 -1.02 9.36 -10.69
N GLU A 84 -1.75 9.44 -9.58
CA GLU A 84 -3.18 9.79 -9.53
C GLU A 84 -3.48 10.67 -8.31
N THR A 85 -4.35 11.66 -8.50
CA THR A 85 -4.82 12.58 -7.47
C THR A 85 -6.32 12.42 -7.22
N LEU A 86 -6.72 12.20 -5.98
CA LEU A 86 -8.11 12.22 -5.54
C LEU A 86 -8.37 13.43 -4.64
N LYS A 87 -8.92 14.51 -5.22
CA LYS A 87 -9.25 15.74 -4.49
C LYS A 87 -10.67 15.69 -3.91
N VAL A 88 -10.85 16.30 -2.74
CA VAL A 88 -12.16 16.37 -2.06
C VAL A 88 -13.21 17.19 -2.83
N ASP A 89 -12.77 18.05 -3.75
CA ASP A 89 -13.63 18.86 -4.63
C ASP A 89 -14.05 18.14 -5.94
N GLY A 90 -13.73 16.84 -6.05
CA GLY A 90 -14.03 16.00 -7.22
C GLY A 90 -13.15 16.28 -8.45
N ALA A 91 -12.15 17.16 -8.38
CA ALA A 91 -11.20 17.38 -9.48
C ALA A 91 -10.07 16.34 -9.46
N HIS A 92 -10.32 15.16 -10.02
CA HIS A 92 -9.34 14.08 -10.10
C HIS A 92 -8.43 14.24 -11.33
N SER A 93 -7.19 13.80 -11.21
CA SER A 93 -6.19 13.87 -12.27
C SER A 93 -5.16 12.77 -12.13
N GLY A 94 -4.34 12.56 -13.15
CA GLY A 94 -3.23 11.64 -13.09
C GLY A 94 -2.26 11.84 -14.24
N SER A 95 -1.12 11.17 -14.14
CA SER A 95 -0.11 11.19 -15.18
C SER A 95 0.53 9.82 -15.39
N ILE A 96 0.98 9.55 -16.61
CA ILE A 96 1.93 8.48 -16.92
C ILE A 96 3.27 9.11 -17.28
N ARG A 97 4.35 8.58 -16.71
CA ARG A 97 5.71 9.09 -16.83
C ARG A 97 6.61 8.01 -17.40
N GLN A 98 7.28 8.31 -18.51
CA GLN A 98 8.26 7.42 -19.13
C GLN A 98 9.56 8.17 -19.34
N TYR A 99 10.67 7.52 -18.99
CA TYR A 99 11.99 8.04 -19.30
C TYR A 99 12.45 7.48 -20.64
N ILE A 100 12.82 8.36 -21.57
CA ILE A 100 13.34 7.98 -22.88
C ILE A 100 14.85 8.21 -22.87
N ALA A 101 15.62 7.11 -22.92
CA ALA A 101 17.07 7.16 -22.84
C ALA A 101 17.71 7.94 -24.00
N ASP A 102 17.16 7.82 -25.20
CA ASP A 102 17.69 8.49 -26.41
C ASP A 102 17.62 10.01 -26.33
N SER A 103 16.55 10.56 -25.75
CA SER A 103 16.39 12.00 -25.55
C SER A 103 16.84 12.47 -24.17
N VAL A 104 17.23 11.54 -23.29
CA VAL A 104 17.68 11.78 -21.90
C VAL A 104 16.62 12.60 -21.14
N LYS A 105 15.34 12.31 -21.37
CA LYS A 105 14.22 13.10 -20.84
C LYS A 105 13.11 12.21 -20.30
N TRP A 106 12.47 12.70 -19.26
CA TRP A 106 11.15 12.28 -18.85
C TRP A 106 10.10 12.86 -19.78
N TYR A 107 9.10 12.06 -20.12
CA TYR A 107 7.85 12.45 -20.77
C TYR A 107 6.70 12.17 -19.81
N VAL A 108 5.87 13.19 -19.56
CA VAL A 108 4.78 13.13 -18.60
C VAL A 108 3.48 13.48 -19.31
N HIS A 109 2.62 12.48 -19.46
CA HIS A 109 1.33 12.60 -20.14
C HIS A 109 0.23 12.75 -19.09
N TYR A 110 -0.45 13.89 -19.10
CA TYR A 110 -1.45 14.26 -18.08
C TYR A 110 -2.88 14.01 -18.56
N TYR A 111 -3.74 13.61 -17.64
CA TYR A 111 -5.18 13.49 -17.83
C TYR A 111 -5.96 13.98 -16.59
N ALA A 112 -7.20 14.43 -16.80
CA ALA A 112 -8.06 14.95 -15.73
C ALA A 112 -9.52 14.56 -15.94
N SER A 113 -10.23 14.28 -14.84
CA SER A 113 -11.64 13.87 -14.88
C SER A 113 -12.56 14.99 -15.34
N LYS A 114 -12.27 16.25 -14.97
CA LYS A 114 -13.06 17.44 -15.34
C LYS A 114 -12.80 17.91 -16.78
N SER A 115 -11.75 17.44 -17.44
CA SER A 115 -11.37 17.88 -18.79
C SER A 115 -10.72 16.75 -19.58
N PRO A 116 -11.48 15.69 -19.94
CA PRO A 116 -10.98 14.61 -20.77
C PRO A 116 -10.56 15.17 -22.13
N SER A 117 -9.38 14.79 -22.60
CA SER A 117 -8.82 15.22 -23.89
C SER A 117 -8.52 14.02 -24.78
N THR A 118 -8.72 14.17 -26.08
CA THR A 118 -8.33 13.16 -27.09
C THR A 118 -6.81 13.14 -27.33
N SER A 119 -6.09 14.17 -26.89
CA SER A 119 -4.63 14.25 -26.91
C SER A 119 -4.11 14.68 -25.54
N LEU A 120 -3.22 13.90 -24.95
CA LEU A 120 -2.70 14.16 -23.61
C LEU A 120 -1.64 15.27 -23.67
N PRO A 121 -1.82 16.37 -22.92
CA PRO A 121 -0.75 17.34 -22.73
C PRO A 121 0.50 16.63 -22.21
N THR A 122 1.63 16.92 -22.83
CA THR A 122 2.90 16.24 -22.55
C THR A 122 3.92 17.25 -22.08
N TRP A 123 4.50 17.01 -20.91
CA TRP A 123 5.66 17.74 -20.42
C TRP A 123 6.91 16.90 -20.62
N GLU A 124 8.03 17.56 -20.91
CA GLU A 124 9.32 16.92 -21.01
C GLU A 124 10.39 17.61 -20.16
N GLY A 125 11.34 16.85 -19.62
CA GLY A 125 12.44 17.44 -18.83
C GLY A 125 13.26 16.43 -18.06
N THR A 126 14.00 16.91 -17.06
CA THR A 126 15.00 16.11 -16.34
C THR A 126 15.07 16.47 -14.86
N LYS A 127 15.63 15.55 -14.08
CA LYS A 127 16.17 15.88 -12.76
C LYS A 127 17.42 16.75 -12.93
N LYS A 128 17.53 17.80 -12.12
CA LYS A 128 18.65 18.74 -12.07
C LYS A 128 19.60 18.36 -10.93
N ASP A 129 20.83 18.87 -10.98
CA ASP A 129 21.88 18.57 -9.99
C ASP A 129 21.50 18.97 -8.56
N ASN A 130 20.62 19.97 -8.41
CA ASN A 130 20.05 20.38 -7.12
C ASN A 130 18.93 19.46 -6.61
N GLY A 131 18.72 18.31 -7.25
CA GLY A 131 17.72 17.32 -6.90
C GLY A 131 16.31 17.60 -7.42
N LYS A 132 16.02 18.81 -7.94
CA LYS A 132 14.68 19.15 -8.46
C LYS A 132 14.39 18.45 -9.78
N ILE A 133 13.15 18.05 -10.01
CA ILE A 133 12.71 17.59 -11.34
C ILE A 133 11.97 18.75 -12.00
N VAL A 134 12.46 19.19 -13.15
CA VAL A 134 11.89 20.34 -13.89
C VAL A 134 11.45 19.89 -15.28
N LEU A 135 10.18 20.12 -15.58
CA LEU A 135 9.52 19.67 -16.81
C LEU A 135 8.86 20.85 -17.50
N TYR A 136 8.88 20.88 -18.83
CA TYR A 136 8.39 21.97 -19.65
C TYR A 136 7.38 21.47 -20.68
N ARG A 137 6.38 22.29 -20.97
CA ARG A 137 5.48 22.15 -22.11
C ARG A 137 5.26 23.53 -22.69
N ASP A 138 5.28 23.66 -24.01
CA ASP A 138 4.98 24.94 -24.66
C ASP A 138 3.58 25.43 -24.28
N GLN A 139 3.49 26.71 -23.87
CA GLN A 139 2.23 27.36 -23.57
C GLN A 139 2.33 28.86 -23.77
N LYS A 140 1.39 29.41 -24.55
CA LYS A 140 1.21 30.86 -24.66
C LYS A 140 0.52 31.41 -23.42
N ALA A 141 0.97 32.57 -22.94
CA ALA A 141 0.26 33.34 -21.94
C ALA A 141 -1.09 33.87 -22.49
N PRO A 142 -2.04 34.29 -21.63
CA PRO A 142 -3.33 34.82 -22.06
C PRO A 142 -3.23 36.04 -23.02
N ASN A 143 -2.13 36.80 -22.94
CA ASN A 143 -1.84 37.92 -23.83
C ASN A 143 -1.16 37.51 -25.16
N GLY A 144 -0.98 36.21 -25.42
CA GLY A 144 -0.38 35.67 -26.63
C GLY A 144 1.15 35.52 -26.60
N MET A 145 1.83 35.95 -25.54
CA MET A 145 3.28 35.80 -25.38
C MET A 145 3.69 34.32 -25.34
N ASP A 146 4.71 33.94 -26.11
CA ASP A 146 5.27 32.60 -26.08
C ASP A 146 6.00 32.33 -24.76
N GLY A 147 5.82 31.11 -24.24
CA GLY A 147 6.44 30.67 -23.00
C GLY A 147 6.26 29.18 -22.79
N PHE A 148 6.44 28.76 -21.54
CA PHE A 148 6.27 27.38 -21.11
C PHE A 148 5.33 27.33 -19.91
N TYR A 149 4.61 26.21 -19.79
CA TYR A 149 4.13 25.76 -18.50
C TYR A 149 5.18 24.84 -17.88
N ARG A 150 5.86 25.34 -16.86
CA ARG A 150 6.89 24.62 -16.12
C ARG A 150 6.29 23.92 -14.92
N LEU A 151 6.65 22.66 -14.73
CA LEU A 151 6.37 21.90 -13.51
C LEU A 151 7.68 21.66 -12.78
N THR A 152 7.72 21.95 -11.48
CA THR A 152 8.89 21.69 -10.65
C THR A 152 8.51 20.87 -9.43
N PHE A 153 9.12 19.71 -9.27
CA PHE A 153 9.12 18.94 -8.03
C PHE A 153 10.38 19.27 -7.22
N TYR A 154 10.21 19.54 -5.93
CA TYR A 154 11.29 19.95 -5.02
C TYR A 154 11.01 19.48 -3.58
N ASP A 155 12.01 19.63 -2.72
CA ASP A 155 11.97 19.17 -1.32
C ASP A 155 11.55 17.69 -1.18
N MET A 156 11.91 16.86 -2.17
CA MET A 156 11.52 15.45 -2.25
C MET A 156 12.36 14.59 -1.31
N ASN A 157 11.71 14.00 -0.30
CA ASN A 157 12.34 13.10 0.66
C ASN A 157 11.30 12.12 1.25
N GLU A 158 11.67 11.36 2.28
CA GLU A 158 10.80 10.34 2.89
C GLU A 158 9.59 10.92 3.63
N SER A 159 9.64 12.20 4.05
CA SER A 159 8.55 12.87 4.76
C SER A 159 7.52 13.52 3.82
N GLY A 160 7.87 13.74 2.55
CA GLY A 160 7.01 14.46 1.63
C GLY A 160 7.74 15.09 0.46
N TYR A 161 7.03 15.96 -0.25
CA TYR A 161 7.55 16.70 -1.40
C TYR A 161 6.65 17.88 -1.73
N LYS A 162 7.19 18.82 -2.49
CA LYS A 162 6.45 19.97 -3.00
C LYS A 162 6.45 19.99 -4.51
N TRP A 163 5.39 20.56 -5.06
CA TRP A 163 5.22 20.72 -6.49
C TRP A 163 4.67 22.10 -6.81
N VAL A 164 5.16 22.70 -7.89
CA VAL A 164 4.64 23.97 -8.40
C VAL A 164 4.50 23.91 -9.92
N GLY A 165 3.33 24.36 -10.39
CA GLY A 165 3.02 24.65 -11.78
C GLY A 165 3.03 26.15 -12.03
N GLU A 166 3.79 26.57 -13.03
CA GLU A 166 4.08 27.98 -13.29
C GLU A 166 4.09 28.23 -14.79
N TRP A 167 3.58 29.40 -15.22
CA TRP A 167 3.92 29.91 -16.53
C TRP A 167 5.26 30.63 -16.45
N VAL A 168 6.14 30.40 -17.42
CA VAL A 168 7.44 31.09 -17.53
C VAL A 168 7.67 31.60 -18.94
N SER A 169 8.34 32.75 -19.07
CA SER A 169 8.82 33.24 -20.37
C SER A 169 9.89 32.31 -20.94
N LYS A 170 10.16 32.39 -22.25
CA LYS A 170 11.17 31.54 -22.92
C LYS A 170 12.58 31.69 -22.37
N ASP A 171 12.91 32.87 -21.85
CA ASP A 171 14.17 33.17 -21.15
C ASP A 171 14.10 32.93 -19.63
N GLU A 172 12.95 32.48 -19.12
CA GLU A 172 12.63 32.23 -17.72
C GLU A 172 12.79 33.44 -16.77
N ASN A 173 12.93 34.66 -17.31
CA ASN A 173 13.03 35.89 -16.51
C ASN A 173 11.68 36.30 -15.90
N VAL A 174 10.58 35.91 -16.53
CA VAL A 174 9.23 36.08 -15.99
C VAL A 174 8.76 34.73 -15.49
N VAL A 175 8.47 34.64 -14.18
CA VAL A 175 7.93 33.44 -13.54
C VAL A 175 6.61 33.80 -12.88
N TYR A 176 5.55 33.08 -13.26
CA TYR A 176 4.20 33.29 -12.75
C TYR A 176 3.62 31.98 -12.23
N PRO A 177 3.74 31.70 -10.92
CA PRO A 177 3.15 30.52 -10.31
C PRO A 177 1.63 30.57 -10.38
N THR A 178 1.01 29.45 -10.76
CA THR A 178 -0.45 29.32 -10.91
C THR A 178 -1.01 28.20 -10.06
N TRP A 179 -0.19 27.23 -9.64
CA TRP A 179 -0.64 26.07 -8.86
C TRP A 179 0.49 25.58 -7.95
N LYS A 180 0.20 25.35 -6.67
CA LYS A 180 1.11 24.76 -5.70
C LYS A 180 0.49 23.52 -5.07
N ILE A 181 1.32 22.53 -4.77
CA ILE A 181 0.94 21.37 -3.98
C ILE A 181 2.02 21.13 -2.93
N ASP A 182 1.59 20.96 -1.68
CA ASP A 182 2.44 20.53 -0.57
C ASP A 182 1.95 19.15 -0.11
N CYS A 183 2.83 18.16 -0.10
CA CYS A 183 2.51 16.77 0.20
C CYS A 183 3.28 16.29 1.42
N GLU A 184 2.56 15.71 2.37
CA GLU A 184 3.12 14.97 3.49
C GLU A 184 2.90 13.48 3.23
N LYS A 185 3.99 12.72 3.25
CA LYS A 185 3.93 11.28 3.05
C LYS A 185 3.23 10.68 4.26
N ASN A 186 2.21 9.88 4.00
CA ASN A 186 1.46 9.25 5.07
C ASN A 186 2.32 8.12 5.67
N LEU A 187 3.20 8.46 6.61
CA LEU A 187 4.05 7.51 7.37
C LEU A 187 3.21 6.49 8.18
N SER A 188 1.88 6.57 8.16
CA SER A 188 0.96 5.75 8.95
C SER A 188 0.72 4.34 8.39
N PHE A 189 1.19 4.02 7.19
CA PHE A 189 1.07 2.68 6.60
C PHE A 189 2.36 2.23 5.90
N ASP A 190 3.25 1.60 6.68
CA ASP A 190 4.35 0.79 6.17
C ASP A 190 3.99 -0.69 6.36
N PRO A 191 3.83 -1.49 5.30
CA PRO A 191 3.49 -2.91 5.41
C PRO A 191 4.39 -3.72 6.35
N LYS A 192 5.68 -3.36 6.49
CA LYS A 192 6.59 -4.03 7.42
C LYS A 192 6.25 -3.70 8.86
N ILE A 193 5.98 -2.42 9.16
CA ILE A 193 5.57 -1.96 10.50
C ILE A 193 4.20 -2.54 10.84
N GLU A 194 3.26 -2.51 9.90
CA GLU A 194 1.90 -3.01 10.11
C GLU A 194 1.87 -4.54 10.28
N LYS A 195 2.71 -5.27 9.54
CA LYS A 195 2.93 -6.71 9.74
C LYS A 195 3.49 -7.00 11.13
N ALA A 196 4.47 -6.23 11.58
CA ALA A 196 5.03 -6.37 12.92
C ALA A 196 3.96 -6.15 14.01
N LYS A 197 3.02 -5.22 13.81
CA LYS A 197 1.88 -5.02 14.74
C LYS A 197 0.95 -6.23 14.81
N ILE A 198 0.58 -6.82 13.67
CA ILE A 198 -0.27 -8.03 13.64
C ILE A 198 0.45 -9.20 14.34
N LEU A 199 1.75 -9.38 14.09
CA LEU A 199 2.54 -10.42 14.76
C LEU A 199 2.61 -10.22 16.29
N ALA A 200 2.80 -8.98 16.74
CA ALA A 200 2.76 -8.65 18.17
C ALA A 200 1.36 -8.91 18.78
N ASN A 201 0.28 -8.63 18.04
CA ASN A 201 -1.09 -8.91 18.48
C ASN A 201 -1.36 -10.43 18.59
N ASN A 202 -0.82 -11.25 17.67
CA ASN A 202 -0.89 -12.72 17.75
C ASN A 202 -0.13 -13.28 18.96
N GLU A 203 1.03 -12.72 19.27
CA GLU A 203 1.80 -13.09 20.46
C GLU A 203 1.05 -12.68 21.75
N ALA A 204 0.52 -11.46 21.80
CA ALA A 204 -0.28 -10.98 22.93
C ALA A 204 -1.53 -11.85 23.16
N PHE A 205 -2.24 -12.22 22.08
CA PHE A 205 -3.37 -13.14 22.12
C PHE A 205 -2.97 -14.49 22.71
N SER A 206 -1.87 -15.07 22.24
CA SER A 206 -1.39 -16.37 22.70
C SER A 206 -0.99 -16.35 24.17
N ASN A 207 -0.29 -15.30 24.59
CA ASN A 207 0.08 -15.09 25.99
C ASN A 207 -1.14 -14.90 26.90
N ALA A 208 -2.15 -14.15 26.43
CA ALA A 208 -3.41 -14.00 27.14
C ALA A 208 -4.13 -15.35 27.31
N TYR A 209 -4.15 -16.17 26.25
CA TYR A 209 -4.79 -17.48 26.31
C TYR A 209 -4.11 -18.43 27.31
N ILE A 210 -2.78 -18.48 27.31
CA ILE A 210 -2.00 -19.26 28.28
C ILE A 210 -2.27 -18.80 29.72
N LYS A 211 -2.36 -17.48 29.95
CA LYS A 211 -2.64 -16.90 31.27
C LYS A 211 -4.11 -17.04 31.71
N GLY A 212 -5.01 -17.36 30.78
CA GLY A 212 -6.45 -17.32 31.04
C GLY A 212 -7.03 -15.91 31.10
N ASP A 213 -6.35 -14.93 30.51
CA ASP A 213 -6.81 -13.55 30.41
C ASP A 213 -7.81 -13.40 29.26
N PHE A 214 -9.05 -13.81 29.54
CA PHE A 214 -10.12 -13.79 28.54
C PHE A 214 -10.59 -12.38 28.19
N GLU A 215 -10.28 -11.38 29.03
CA GLU A 215 -10.56 -9.98 28.75
C GLU A 215 -9.63 -9.46 27.65
N THR A 216 -8.33 -9.73 27.75
CA THR A 216 -7.38 -9.40 26.67
C THR A 216 -7.68 -10.16 25.38
N ILE A 217 -8.08 -11.44 25.46
CA ILE A 217 -8.54 -12.19 24.28
C ILE A 217 -9.72 -11.48 23.61
N ALA A 218 -10.75 -11.13 24.38
CA ALA A 218 -11.94 -10.45 23.85
C ALA A 218 -11.61 -9.07 23.25
N ASN A 219 -10.68 -8.32 23.85
CA ASN A 219 -10.21 -7.02 23.37
C ASN A 219 -9.31 -7.08 22.12
N SER A 220 -8.87 -8.28 21.74
CA SER A 220 -8.19 -8.52 20.45
C SER A 220 -9.17 -8.47 19.27
N TYR A 221 -10.47 -8.63 19.52
CA TYR A 221 -11.52 -8.56 18.50
C TYR A 221 -12.13 -7.15 18.39
N THR A 222 -12.65 -6.81 17.20
CA THR A 222 -13.52 -5.63 17.05
C THR A 222 -14.79 -5.80 17.89
N ASP A 223 -15.46 -4.69 18.24
CA ASP A 223 -16.71 -4.75 19.03
C ASP A 223 -17.76 -5.68 18.41
N ASN A 224 -17.81 -5.71 17.07
CA ASN A 224 -18.70 -6.54 16.26
C ASN A 224 -18.00 -7.74 15.60
N GLY A 225 -16.90 -8.22 16.19
CA GLY A 225 -16.13 -9.37 15.71
C GLY A 225 -16.96 -10.65 15.66
N LYS A 226 -16.52 -11.63 14.87
CA LYS A 226 -17.24 -12.89 14.66
C LYS A 226 -16.26 -14.05 14.64
N ILE A 227 -16.60 -15.11 15.37
CA ILE A 227 -15.85 -16.36 15.36
C ILE A 227 -16.71 -17.49 14.79
N PHE A 228 -16.05 -18.46 14.17
CA PHE A 228 -16.68 -19.56 13.45
C PHE A 228 -16.16 -20.92 13.99
N PRO A 229 -16.44 -21.26 15.26
CA PRO A 229 -15.94 -22.49 15.84
C PRO A 229 -16.61 -23.71 15.20
N ASN A 230 -15.91 -24.85 15.23
CA ASN A 230 -16.45 -26.13 14.78
C ASN A 230 -17.75 -26.47 15.53
N ASN A 231 -18.71 -27.03 14.78
CA ASN A 231 -19.97 -27.58 15.29
C ASN A 231 -20.87 -26.57 16.04
N THR A 232 -20.74 -25.27 15.76
CA THR A 232 -21.59 -24.22 16.33
C THR A 232 -21.99 -23.20 15.27
N ASP A 233 -23.10 -22.48 15.50
CA ASP A 233 -23.42 -21.28 14.70
C ASP A 233 -22.36 -20.18 14.89
N ILE A 234 -22.37 -19.19 13.99
CA ILE A 234 -21.49 -18.03 14.07
C ILE A 234 -21.75 -17.25 15.35
N ILE A 235 -20.72 -17.11 16.18
CA ILE A 235 -20.77 -16.34 17.42
C ILE A 235 -20.35 -14.89 17.11
N ARG A 236 -21.12 -13.91 17.59
CA ARG A 236 -20.96 -12.49 17.23
C ARG A 236 -20.85 -11.60 18.46
N GLY A 237 -19.95 -10.63 18.41
CA GLY A 237 -19.76 -9.61 19.44
C GLY A 237 -18.82 -10.04 20.57
N ARG A 238 -18.14 -9.05 21.15
CA ARG A 238 -17.04 -9.26 22.11
C ARG A 238 -17.43 -10.13 23.30
N GLU A 239 -18.60 -9.89 23.92
CA GLU A 239 -19.04 -10.65 25.10
C GLU A 239 -19.28 -12.14 24.79
N ALA A 240 -19.92 -12.45 23.66
CA ALA A 240 -20.17 -13.84 23.26
C ALA A 240 -18.86 -14.56 22.89
N ILE A 241 -17.92 -13.85 22.28
CA ILE A 241 -16.57 -14.34 21.98
C ILE A 241 -15.82 -14.64 23.28
N LYS A 242 -15.83 -13.72 24.25
CA LYS A 242 -15.24 -13.91 25.58
C LYS A 242 -15.79 -15.16 26.26
N ALA A 243 -17.12 -15.33 26.26
CA ALA A 243 -17.77 -16.49 26.83
C ALA A 243 -17.26 -17.79 26.17
N ARG A 244 -17.13 -17.82 24.84
CA ARG A 244 -16.63 -18.98 24.10
C ARG A 244 -15.18 -19.33 24.45
N TRP A 245 -14.30 -18.34 24.60
CA TRP A 245 -12.90 -18.55 24.99
C TRP A 245 -12.75 -18.95 26.46
N SER A 246 -13.62 -18.44 27.32
CA SER A 246 -13.63 -18.75 28.76
C SER A 246 -14.22 -20.12 29.12
N ALA A 247 -14.89 -20.79 28.17
CA ALA A 247 -15.47 -22.10 28.36
C ALA A 247 -14.36 -23.16 28.55
N ARG A 248 -13.89 -23.31 29.79
CA ARG A 248 -12.90 -24.31 30.19
C ARG A 248 -13.59 -25.64 30.46
N ASN A 249 -13.21 -26.68 29.72
CA ASN A 249 -13.70 -28.04 29.94
C ASN A 249 -12.81 -28.83 30.94
N GLY A 250 -12.32 -28.17 32.01
CA GLY A 250 -11.37 -28.78 32.94
C GLY A 250 -9.95 -28.94 32.37
N TYR A 251 -9.55 -28.04 31.46
CA TYR A 251 -8.21 -28.01 30.87
C TYR A 251 -7.55 -26.65 31.07
N LYS A 252 -6.27 -26.69 31.44
CA LYS A 252 -5.38 -25.53 31.50
C LYS A 252 -4.49 -25.48 30.27
N VAL A 253 -4.48 -24.37 29.55
CA VAL A 253 -3.55 -24.14 28.43
C VAL A 253 -2.16 -23.91 28.99
N LEU A 254 -1.18 -24.70 28.53
CA LEU A 254 0.23 -24.58 28.90
C LEU A 254 1.04 -23.85 27.84
N HIS A 255 0.64 -23.97 26.58
CA HIS A 255 1.31 -23.37 25.45
C HIS A 255 0.30 -23.09 24.34
N HIS A 256 0.51 -21.98 23.64
CA HIS A 256 -0.22 -21.59 22.45
C HIS A 256 0.71 -20.74 21.58
N GLU A 257 0.68 -20.97 20.28
CA GLU A 257 1.37 -20.15 19.29
C GLU A 257 0.57 -20.11 17.98
N ILE A 258 0.68 -18.97 17.30
CA ILE A 258 0.07 -18.70 15.99
C ILE A 258 1.21 -18.40 15.03
N ASN A 259 1.25 -19.10 13.90
CA ASN A 259 2.27 -18.99 12.87
C ASN A 259 1.60 -18.62 11.54
N PRO A 260 1.51 -17.32 11.21
CA PRO A 260 1.00 -16.88 9.91
C PRO A 260 1.97 -17.30 8.79
N GLU A 261 1.44 -17.86 7.70
CA GLU A 261 2.23 -18.12 6.48
C GLU A 261 2.27 -16.87 5.59
N GLU A 262 1.15 -16.17 5.50
CA GLU A 262 0.99 -14.97 4.67
C GLU A 262 0.10 -13.96 5.38
N ILE A 263 0.47 -12.68 5.31
CA ILE A 263 -0.36 -11.56 5.76
C ILE A 263 -0.45 -10.59 4.57
N THR A 264 -1.67 -10.33 4.11
CA THR A 264 -1.93 -9.40 3.01
C THR A 264 -2.82 -8.25 3.49
N PHE A 265 -2.44 -7.02 3.11
CA PHE A 265 -3.16 -5.81 3.46
C PHE A 265 -4.05 -5.32 2.30
N ALA A 266 -5.25 -4.86 2.64
CA ALA A 266 -6.23 -4.31 1.73
C ALA A 266 -6.89 -3.08 2.37
N GLY A 267 -6.20 -1.94 2.29
CA GLY A 267 -6.63 -0.68 2.93
C GLY A 267 -6.70 -0.82 4.46
N ASN A 268 -7.88 -0.59 5.04
CA ASN A 268 -8.12 -0.73 6.47
C ASN A 268 -8.44 -2.17 6.92
N TYR A 269 -8.28 -3.14 6.02
CA TYR A 269 -8.39 -4.56 6.31
C TYR A 269 -7.05 -5.24 6.07
N ALA A 270 -6.82 -6.35 6.76
CA ALA A 270 -5.80 -7.31 6.40
C ALA A 270 -6.42 -8.70 6.50
N TYR A 271 -5.86 -9.66 5.80
CA TYR A 271 -6.20 -11.05 6.00
C TYR A 271 -4.93 -11.87 6.11
N ASP A 272 -4.98 -12.88 6.96
CA ASP A 272 -3.90 -13.83 7.10
C ASP A 272 -4.44 -15.25 7.24
N TYR A 273 -3.58 -16.20 6.92
CA TYR A 273 -3.81 -17.61 7.16
C TYR A 273 -2.51 -18.26 7.61
N GLY A 274 -2.65 -19.40 8.29
CA GLY A 274 -1.51 -20.18 8.71
C GLY A 274 -1.91 -21.29 9.67
N TYR A 275 -0.98 -21.62 10.56
CA TYR A 275 -1.13 -22.72 11.51
C TYR A 275 -1.05 -22.22 12.94
N PHE A 276 -1.73 -22.94 13.84
CA PHE A 276 -1.58 -22.75 15.27
C PHE A 276 -1.28 -24.10 15.94
N LYS A 277 -0.60 -24.06 17.08
CA LYS A 277 -0.40 -25.24 17.93
C LYS A 277 -0.41 -24.86 19.40
N GLY A 278 -0.67 -25.85 20.25
CA GLY A 278 -0.73 -25.65 21.68
C GLY A 278 -0.64 -26.95 22.47
N LYS A 279 -0.55 -26.79 23.79
CA LYS A 279 -0.57 -27.89 24.75
C LYS A 279 -1.54 -27.56 25.87
N SER A 280 -2.32 -28.54 26.30
CA SER A 280 -3.24 -28.39 27.42
C SER A 280 -3.04 -29.50 28.43
N GLN A 281 -3.20 -29.18 29.71
CA GLN A 281 -3.20 -30.13 30.81
C GLN A 281 -4.62 -30.33 31.32
N ASN A 282 -5.04 -31.58 31.46
CA ASN A 282 -6.28 -31.92 32.14
C ASN A 282 -6.11 -31.69 33.65
N GLU A 283 -6.99 -30.88 34.23
CA GLU A 283 -6.89 -30.47 35.64
C GLU A 283 -7.19 -31.62 36.61
N SER A 284 -7.91 -32.66 36.18
CA SER A 284 -8.31 -33.80 37.03
C SER A 284 -7.25 -34.89 37.16
N ASN A 285 -6.52 -35.21 36.08
CA ASN A 285 -5.53 -36.29 36.06
C ASN A 285 -4.11 -35.85 35.70
N GLY A 286 -3.91 -34.55 35.41
CA GLY A 286 -2.61 -33.97 35.08
C GLY A 286 -2.06 -34.37 33.70
N SER A 287 -2.80 -35.13 32.88
CA SER A 287 -2.33 -35.54 31.56
C SER A 287 -2.20 -34.34 30.62
N VAL A 288 -1.15 -34.36 29.80
CA VAL A 288 -0.88 -33.30 28.82
C VAL A 288 -1.20 -33.83 27.42
N SER A 289 -1.95 -33.04 26.65
CA SER A 289 -2.22 -33.29 25.24
C SER A 289 -1.76 -32.13 24.39
N GLU A 290 -1.25 -32.45 23.20
CA GLU A 290 -0.90 -31.48 22.17
C GLU A 290 -2.01 -31.36 21.15
N TRP A 291 -2.16 -30.17 20.57
CA TRP A 291 -3.16 -29.90 19.54
C TRP A 291 -2.60 -28.91 18.53
N LYS A 292 -3.05 -29.04 17.29
CA LYS A 292 -2.66 -28.19 16.16
C LYS A 292 -3.81 -28.00 15.20
N GLY A 293 -3.73 -26.95 14.39
CA GLY A 293 -4.74 -26.65 13.39
C GLY A 293 -4.30 -25.58 12.41
N LYS A 294 -5.22 -25.23 11.52
CA LYS A 294 -5.08 -24.17 10.53
C LYS A 294 -6.17 -23.12 10.74
N TYR A 295 -5.91 -21.90 10.32
CA TYR A 295 -6.82 -20.80 10.56
C TYR A 295 -6.82 -19.78 9.40
N VAL A 296 -7.87 -18.96 9.36
CA VAL A 296 -7.96 -17.75 8.54
C VAL A 296 -8.52 -16.63 9.42
N VAL A 297 -7.85 -15.49 9.42
CA VAL A 297 -8.28 -14.29 10.15
C VAL A 297 -8.41 -13.12 9.20
N ILE A 298 -9.51 -12.38 9.33
CA ILE A 298 -9.66 -11.04 8.76
C ILE A 298 -9.47 -10.02 9.87
N TRP A 299 -8.49 -9.14 9.71
CA TRP A 299 -8.22 -8.01 10.58
C TRP A 299 -8.89 -6.75 10.05
N LYS A 300 -9.23 -5.84 10.96
CA LYS A 300 -9.68 -4.49 10.67
C LYS A 300 -8.89 -3.50 11.51
N LYS A 301 -8.40 -2.44 10.87
CA LYS A 301 -7.71 -1.35 11.55
C LYS A 301 -8.73 -0.49 12.30
N ILE A 302 -8.56 -0.35 13.61
CA ILE A 302 -9.39 0.47 14.50
C ILE A 302 -8.46 1.48 15.18
N GLY A 303 -8.52 2.73 14.74
CA GLY A 303 -7.52 3.73 15.12
C GLY A 303 -6.12 3.33 14.62
N ALA A 304 -5.17 3.18 15.53
CA ALA A 304 -3.79 2.79 15.22
C ALA A 304 -3.52 1.28 15.34
N ASP A 305 -4.50 0.49 15.79
CA ASP A 305 -4.37 -0.93 16.14
C ASP A 305 -5.13 -1.85 15.16
N TRP A 306 -4.67 -3.09 15.02
CA TRP A 306 -5.30 -4.13 14.22
C TRP A 306 -6.10 -5.07 15.12
N LYS A 307 -7.41 -5.16 14.87
CA LYS A 307 -8.30 -6.04 15.63
C LYS A 307 -8.91 -7.12 14.75
N ILE A 308 -9.11 -8.30 15.33
CA ILE A 308 -9.71 -9.45 14.65
C ILE A 308 -11.18 -9.14 14.37
N TYR A 309 -11.56 -9.14 13.10
CA TYR A 309 -12.93 -8.93 12.65
C TYR A 309 -13.64 -10.26 12.39
N LEU A 310 -13.00 -11.18 11.67
CA LEU A 310 -13.48 -12.55 11.44
C LEU A 310 -12.38 -13.54 11.79
N ASP A 311 -12.73 -14.64 12.43
CA ASP A 311 -11.78 -15.67 12.85
C ASP A 311 -12.40 -17.06 12.71
N ILE A 312 -11.77 -17.88 11.88
CA ILE A 312 -12.16 -19.27 11.66
C ILE A 312 -10.93 -20.16 11.79
N TRP A 313 -11.07 -21.25 12.53
CA TRP A 313 -10.01 -22.22 12.73
C TRP A 313 -10.55 -23.64 12.67
N ASN A 314 -9.71 -24.56 12.23
CA ASN A 314 -10.03 -25.98 12.14
C ASN A 314 -8.86 -26.79 12.72
N GLN A 315 -9.18 -27.77 13.56
CA GLN A 315 -8.19 -28.76 13.99
C GLN A 315 -7.76 -29.63 12.81
N ILE A 316 -6.50 -30.01 12.81
CA ILE A 316 -5.97 -31.02 11.88
C ILE A 316 -5.51 -32.22 12.70
N ASN A 317 -5.85 -33.42 12.22
CA ASN A 317 -5.32 -34.65 12.80
C ASN A 317 -3.88 -34.86 12.31
N GLU A 318 -3.13 -35.71 13.01
CA GLU A 318 -1.85 -36.22 12.51
C GLU A 318 -2.01 -37.04 11.23
#